data_AF-A0AAQ3QFU7-F1
#
_entry.id   AF-A0AAQ3QFU7-F1
#
_cell.length_a   1.000
_cell.length_b   1.000
_cell.length_c   1.000
_cell.angle_alpha   90.00
_cell.angle_beta   90.00
_cell.angle_gamma   90.00
#
_symmetry.space_group_name_H-M   'P 1'
#
loop_
_entity.id
_entity.type
_entity.pdbx_description
1 polymer ?
#
loop_
_entity_poly.entity_id
_entity_poly.type
_entity_poly.pdbx_seq_one_letter_code
_entity_poly.pdbx_strand_id
1 'polypeptide(L)'
;MGLSNPWECEAVIAGPGLVPGLLEVAAGKWEPAKEESAEKRSVAERGRTEELRVATTQHEHVLFIHYPFQERDAQLPPVLAEVREEQEKKMKVLCLHGFRTSGSFLCKQISKWDPSIFQHFQLEFPDGIFPAGGKSEIEGIFPPPYFEWFQFNKEFTEYQNLEQCISYLCDYITKNGPFHGLLGFSQGAVLAALLTSYQAQGKILKEHPPIKFVVLISGSKFRNPSISDIAYKDLIKVKSVHFIGEKDWLKLPSEELAAAFDNPLILRHPQGHTVPRLDEAAVKQLSEWIASEPPMTNPKNVDCEVNNIKQEAIVDPECIEASSAA
;
A
#
# COMPACT_ATOMS: atom_id res chain seq x y z
N MET A 1 -42.04 20.46 12.21
CA MET A 1 -40.98 19.56 12.72
C MET A 1 -41.19 18.21 12.06
N GLY A 2 -40.19 17.74 11.33
CA GLY A 2 -40.25 16.49 10.55
C GLY A 2 -39.12 16.51 9.54
N LEU A 3 -37.94 16.08 9.99
CA LEU A 3 -36.71 16.02 9.21
C LEU A 3 -36.82 14.93 8.15
N SER A 4 -36.73 15.30 6.88
CA SER A 4 -36.52 14.36 5.77
C SER A 4 -35.03 14.05 5.66
N ASN A 5 -34.69 12.77 5.74
CA ASN A 5 -33.35 12.22 5.56
C ASN A 5 -32.81 12.48 4.13
N PRO A 6 -31.58 13.02 3.96
CA PRO A 6 -30.96 13.17 2.65
C PRO A 6 -29.87 12.10 2.45
N TRP A 7 -30.26 10.84 2.19
CA TRP A 7 -29.31 9.76 1.83
C TRP A 7 -29.78 8.87 0.67
N GLU A 8 -30.67 9.38 -0.18
CA GLU A 8 -30.94 8.78 -1.49
C GLU A 8 -30.37 9.71 -2.55
N CYS A 9 -29.19 9.36 -3.09
CA CYS A 9 -28.69 9.97 -4.31
C CYS A 9 -28.75 8.92 -5.42
N GLU A 10 -29.81 9.02 -6.21
CA GLU A 10 -29.86 8.54 -7.58
C GLU A 10 -28.69 9.14 -8.38
N ALA A 11 -28.03 8.29 -9.16
CA ALA A 11 -27.01 8.71 -10.11
C ALA A 11 -27.66 9.53 -11.23
N VAL A 12 -27.45 10.86 -11.22
CA VAL A 12 -27.79 11.73 -12.34
C VAL A 12 -26.58 11.80 -13.28
N ILE A 13 -26.66 11.12 -14.42
CA ILE A 13 -25.73 11.25 -15.54
C ILE A 13 -26.44 12.01 -16.67
N ALA A 14 -25.81 13.13 -17.06
CA ALA A 14 -25.78 13.84 -18.37
C ALA A 14 -27.08 14.08 -19.19
N GLY A 15 -27.25 15.34 -19.59
CA GLY A 15 -28.13 15.77 -20.69
C GLY A 15 -27.60 15.44 -22.11
N PRO A 16 -28.29 15.86 -23.18
CA PRO A 16 -29.00 14.93 -24.05
C PRO A 16 -28.28 14.62 -25.38
N GLY A 17 -28.35 13.36 -25.79
CA GLY A 17 -28.12 12.87 -27.14
C GLY A 17 -28.79 11.50 -27.32
N LEU A 18 -29.98 11.48 -27.92
CA LEU A 18 -30.68 10.26 -28.39
C LEU A 18 -29.78 9.49 -29.38
N VAL A 19 -29.85 8.16 -29.59
CA VAL A 19 -31.00 7.26 -29.79
C VAL A 19 -30.55 5.76 -29.55
N PRO A 20 -31.40 4.70 -29.64
CA PRO A 20 -31.74 3.79 -28.54
C PRO A 20 -31.31 2.32 -28.74
N GLY A 21 -31.28 1.52 -27.67
CA GLY A 21 -31.25 0.05 -27.81
C GLY A 21 -30.92 -0.74 -26.55
N LEU A 22 -31.89 -1.52 -26.09
CA LEU A 22 -31.84 -2.62 -25.11
C LEU A 22 -31.82 -2.26 -23.60
N LEU A 23 -33.05 -2.20 -23.08
CA LEU A 23 -33.44 -2.54 -21.71
C LEU A 23 -33.55 -4.06 -21.53
N GLU A 24 -33.55 -4.49 -20.26
CA GLU A 24 -33.63 -5.85 -19.70
C GLU A 24 -32.28 -6.58 -19.62
N VAL A 25 -31.72 -6.94 -18.46
CA VAL A 25 -32.33 -7.61 -17.30
C VAL A 25 -31.63 -7.15 -16.00
N ALA A 26 -32.41 -6.69 -15.03
CA ALA A 26 -31.97 -6.52 -13.64
C ALA A 26 -32.91 -7.31 -12.71
N ALA A 27 -32.37 -7.63 -11.53
CA ALA A 27 -33.03 -8.21 -10.35
C ALA A 27 -32.89 -9.73 -10.14
N GLY A 28 -31.68 -10.18 -9.79
CA GLY A 28 -31.49 -11.37 -8.95
C GLY A 28 -31.43 -10.94 -7.47
N LYS A 29 -32.54 -11.12 -6.74
CA LYS A 29 -32.62 -10.94 -5.28
C LYS A 29 -31.75 -11.99 -4.58
N TRP A 30 -30.92 -11.56 -3.64
CA TRP A 30 -30.21 -12.44 -2.71
C TRP A 30 -31.02 -12.53 -1.41
N GLU A 31 -31.46 -13.74 -1.04
CA GLU A 31 -32.04 -14.03 0.28
C GLU A 31 -30.98 -14.68 1.19
N PRO A 32 -30.87 -14.28 2.47
CA PRO A 32 -30.00 -14.95 3.42
C PRO A 32 -30.62 -16.26 3.92
N ALA A 33 -29.77 -17.29 4.03
CA ALA A 33 -30.13 -18.62 4.53
C ALA A 33 -30.58 -18.57 6.00
N LYS A 34 -31.62 -19.36 6.30
CA LYS A 34 -32.17 -19.58 7.63
C LYS A 34 -31.17 -20.31 8.51
N GLU A 35 -30.88 -19.74 9.68
CA GLU A 35 -30.11 -20.39 10.74
C GLU A 35 -31.06 -21.25 11.59
N GLU A 36 -30.82 -22.56 11.58
CA GLU A 36 -31.61 -23.55 12.29
C GLU A 36 -31.13 -23.67 13.74
N SER A 37 -32.08 -23.52 14.66
CA SER A 37 -31.92 -23.61 16.11
C SER A 37 -31.54 -25.01 16.56
N ALA A 38 -30.39 -25.16 17.25
CA ALA A 38 -30.07 -26.38 17.99
C ALA A 38 -30.47 -26.21 19.47
N GLU A 39 -31.52 -26.94 19.82
CA GLU A 39 -32.15 -27.01 21.12
C GLU A 39 -31.36 -27.84 22.13
N LYS A 40 -31.60 -27.50 23.39
CA LYS A 40 -31.06 -28.02 24.65
C LYS A 40 -31.05 -29.55 24.74
N ARG A 41 -29.97 -30.11 25.30
CA ARG A 41 -30.03 -31.37 26.07
C ARG A 41 -29.51 -31.16 27.48
N SER A 42 -30.37 -31.51 28.43
CA SER A 42 -30.22 -31.38 29.87
C SER A 42 -29.41 -32.52 30.49
N VAL A 43 -28.51 -32.14 31.39
CA VAL A 43 -28.34 -32.62 32.78
C VAL A 43 -28.52 -34.12 33.04
N ALA A 44 -27.41 -34.77 33.41
CA ALA A 44 -27.39 -35.87 34.36
C ALA A 44 -26.91 -35.34 35.73
N GLU A 45 -27.58 -35.81 36.77
CA GLU A 45 -27.63 -35.28 38.14
C GLU A 45 -26.91 -36.26 39.10
N ARG A 46 -26.50 -35.72 40.27
CA ARG A 46 -26.12 -36.41 41.54
C ARG A 46 -24.71 -36.99 41.61
N GLY A 47 -23.90 -36.72 42.62
CA GLY A 47 -24.08 -35.98 43.87
C GLY A 47 -23.22 -36.60 44.98
N ARG A 48 -22.54 -35.79 45.81
CA ARG A 48 -22.42 -35.91 47.29
C ARG A 48 -21.27 -35.07 47.88
N THR A 49 -21.70 -34.06 48.66
CA THR A 49 -21.28 -33.71 50.05
C THR A 49 -19.84 -33.20 50.27
N GLU A 50 -19.69 -31.91 50.60
CA GLU A 50 -19.54 -31.32 51.97
C GLU A 50 -18.18 -31.71 52.60
N GLU A 51 -17.36 -30.85 53.18
CA GLU A 51 -17.39 -29.42 53.53
C GLU A 51 -15.94 -29.14 54.03
N LEU A 52 -15.31 -28.00 53.72
CA LEU A 52 -14.47 -27.27 54.69
C LEU A 52 -13.92 -25.98 54.05
N ARG A 53 -14.35 -24.85 54.62
CA ARG A 53 -13.74 -23.54 54.39
C ARG A 53 -12.32 -23.53 54.98
N VAL A 54 -11.34 -23.13 54.17
CA VAL A 54 -10.17 -22.39 54.66
C VAL A 54 -9.89 -21.27 53.67
N ALA A 55 -10.12 -20.04 54.10
CA ALA A 55 -9.58 -18.86 53.43
C ALA A 55 -8.09 -18.78 53.77
N THR A 56 -7.23 -18.97 52.77
CA THR A 56 -5.83 -18.54 52.83
C THR A 56 -5.33 -18.29 51.40
N THR A 57 -4.93 -17.04 51.18
CA THR A 57 -4.08 -16.54 50.10
C THR A 57 -2.95 -17.52 49.76
N GLN A 58 -2.84 -17.94 48.50
CA GLN A 58 -1.60 -18.48 47.96
C GLN A 58 -1.31 -17.95 46.56
N HIS A 59 -0.18 -17.25 46.50
CA HIS A 59 0.56 -16.89 45.31
C HIS A 59 0.82 -18.14 44.47
N GLU A 60 0.50 -18.08 43.18
CA GLU A 60 1.09 -19.01 42.21
C GLU A 60 2.59 -18.74 42.17
N HIS A 61 3.36 -19.75 42.55
CA HIS A 61 4.79 -19.80 42.43
C HIS A 61 5.17 -19.79 40.94
N VAL A 62 5.46 -18.61 40.40
CA VAL A 62 6.33 -18.50 39.22
C VAL A 62 7.69 -19.01 39.67
N LEU A 63 8.09 -20.17 39.13
CA LEU A 63 9.43 -20.70 39.29
C LEU A 63 10.39 -19.73 38.58
N PHE A 64 10.86 -18.71 39.30
CA PHE A 64 11.99 -17.90 38.87
C PHE A 64 13.22 -18.79 38.94
N ILE A 65 13.59 -19.37 37.81
CA ILE A 65 14.91 -19.96 37.63
C ILE A 65 15.90 -18.79 37.69
N HIS A 66 16.43 -18.52 38.89
CA HIS A 66 17.55 -17.61 39.08
C HIS A 66 18.78 -18.26 38.43
N TYR A 67 19.10 -17.81 37.22
CA TYR A 67 20.44 -18.00 36.67
C TYR A 67 21.38 -17.04 37.40
N PRO A 68 22.45 -17.52 38.07
CA PRO A 68 23.46 -16.63 38.59
C PRO A 68 24.11 -15.89 37.43
N PHE A 69 24.06 -14.56 37.48
CA PHE A 69 24.79 -13.67 36.60
C PHE A 69 26.29 -13.90 36.83
N GLN A 70 26.90 -14.70 35.95
CA GLN A 70 28.35 -14.73 35.76
C GLN A 70 28.62 -14.23 34.35
N GLU A 71 29.36 -13.11 34.26
CA GLU A 71 29.95 -12.60 33.03
C GLU A 71 30.90 -13.66 32.45
N ARG A 72 30.41 -14.47 31.51
CA ARG A 72 31.22 -15.22 30.55
C ARG A 72 30.45 -15.31 29.24
N ASP A 73 30.97 -14.65 28.22
CA ASP A 73 30.71 -14.81 26.78
C ASP A 73 29.46 -15.62 26.44
N ALA A 74 28.28 -14.97 26.54
CA ALA A 74 27.02 -15.58 26.18
C ALA A 74 26.88 -15.64 24.65
N GLN A 75 27.47 -16.66 24.04
CA GLN A 75 27.08 -17.08 22.71
C GLN A 75 25.61 -17.54 22.76
N LEU A 76 24.75 -16.83 22.03
CA LEU A 76 23.34 -17.18 21.88
C LEU A 76 23.19 -18.64 21.43
N PRO A 77 22.13 -19.36 21.86
CA PRO A 77 21.86 -20.71 21.40
C PRO A 77 21.84 -20.77 19.86
N PRO A 78 22.50 -21.76 19.22
CA PRO A 78 22.63 -21.82 17.75
C PRO A 78 21.30 -21.66 17.00
N VAL A 79 20.23 -22.26 17.52
CA VAL A 79 18.88 -22.16 16.93
C VAL A 79 18.33 -20.73 16.95
N LEU A 80 18.59 -19.95 17.99
CA LEU A 80 18.15 -18.55 18.07
C LEU A 80 19.04 -17.62 17.24
N ALA A 81 20.32 -17.99 17.05
CA ALA A 81 21.22 -17.29 16.15
C ALA A 81 20.85 -17.53 14.67
N GLU A 82 20.56 -18.78 14.29
CA GLU A 82 20.13 -19.17 12.94
C GLU A 82 18.78 -18.53 12.55
N VAL A 83 17.80 -18.53 13.46
CA VAL A 83 16.51 -17.86 13.22
C VAL A 83 16.68 -16.33 13.06
N ARG A 84 17.65 -15.73 13.75
CA ARG A 84 17.97 -14.30 13.58
C ARG A 84 18.71 -14.04 12.27
N GLU A 85 19.68 -14.86 11.89
CA GLU A 85 20.38 -14.75 10.60
C GLU A 85 19.44 -14.96 9.39
N GLU A 86 18.49 -15.89 9.48
CA GLU A 86 17.46 -16.06 8.44
C GLU A 86 16.51 -14.85 8.35
N GLN A 87 16.19 -14.22 9.48
CA GLN A 87 15.41 -12.98 9.51
C GLN A 87 16.19 -11.79 8.95
N GLU A 88 17.49 -11.69 9.22
CA GLU A 88 18.38 -10.66 8.67
C GLU A 88 18.55 -10.75 7.15
N LYS A 89 18.28 -11.92 6.56
CA LYS A 89 18.32 -12.13 5.11
C LYS A 89 17.06 -11.67 4.36
N LYS A 90 15.95 -11.40 5.07
CA LYS A 90 14.67 -11.02 4.43
C LYS A 90 14.57 -9.53 4.19
N MET A 91 14.02 -9.16 3.04
CA MET A 91 13.72 -7.78 2.72
C MET A 91 12.54 -7.29 3.56
N LYS A 92 12.76 -6.26 4.39
CA LYS A 92 11.69 -5.60 5.15
C LYS A 92 10.74 -4.83 4.22
N VAL A 93 9.43 -5.01 4.36
CA VAL A 93 8.41 -4.32 3.58
C VAL A 93 7.40 -3.67 4.50
N LEU A 94 7.18 -2.37 4.33
CA LEU A 94 6.18 -1.62 5.06
C LEU A 94 4.83 -1.72 4.35
N CYS A 95 3.81 -2.22 5.03
CA CYS A 95 2.49 -2.49 4.47
C CYS A 95 1.46 -1.48 4.98
N LEU A 96 0.95 -0.62 4.09
CA LEU A 96 0.04 0.48 4.39
C LEU A 96 -1.40 0.12 4.03
N HIS A 97 -2.27 0.09 5.04
CA HIS A 97 -3.68 -0.30 4.90
C HIS A 97 -4.54 0.73 4.14
N GLY A 98 -5.76 0.35 3.78
CA GLY A 98 -6.73 1.23 3.10
C GLY A 98 -7.49 2.16 4.04
N PHE A 99 -8.25 3.09 3.48
CA PHE A 99 -9.06 4.06 4.22
C PHE A 99 -10.03 3.37 5.20
N ARG A 100 -10.04 3.79 6.47
CA ARG A 100 -10.89 3.24 7.54
C ARG A 100 -10.73 1.73 7.74
N THR A 101 -9.51 1.24 7.64
CA THR A 101 -9.17 -0.15 7.97
C THR A 101 -8.01 -0.16 8.97
N SER A 102 -7.23 -1.23 9.05
CA SER A 102 -6.08 -1.33 9.97
C SER A 102 -4.99 -2.18 9.34
N GLY A 103 -3.77 -2.05 9.85
CA GLY A 103 -2.64 -2.88 9.46
C GLY A 103 -2.94 -4.37 9.66
N SER A 104 -3.61 -4.71 10.77
CA SER A 104 -4.05 -6.08 11.04
C SER A 104 -5.05 -6.61 10.01
N PHE A 105 -5.95 -5.76 9.50
CA PHE A 105 -6.85 -6.14 8.43
C PHE A 105 -6.12 -6.35 7.10
N LEU A 106 -5.18 -5.47 6.73
CA LEU A 106 -4.38 -5.66 5.52
C LEU A 106 -3.56 -6.96 5.59
N CYS A 107 -2.94 -7.24 6.74
CA CYS A 107 -2.27 -8.52 7.00
C CYS A 107 -3.20 -9.70 6.75
N LYS A 108 -4.45 -9.63 7.25
CA LYS A 108 -5.46 -10.67 6.98
C LYS A 108 -5.84 -10.76 5.51
N GLN A 109 -5.94 -9.65 4.78
CA GLN A 109 -6.24 -9.65 3.36
C GLN A 109 -5.16 -10.36 2.54
N ILE A 110 -3.90 -9.97 2.72
CA ILE A 110 -2.79 -10.54 1.94
C ILE A 110 -2.39 -11.95 2.39
N SER A 111 -2.77 -12.38 3.60
CA SER A 111 -2.56 -13.77 4.06
C SER A 111 -3.25 -14.82 3.18
N LYS A 112 -4.13 -14.39 2.27
CA LYS A 112 -4.79 -15.24 1.28
C LYS A 112 -3.95 -15.46 0.02
N TRP A 113 -2.82 -14.77 -0.13
CA TRP A 113 -1.88 -14.99 -1.22
C TRP A 113 -1.04 -16.23 -0.96
N ASP A 114 -0.45 -16.77 -2.02
CA ASP A 114 0.39 -17.95 -1.90
C ASP A 114 1.60 -17.67 -0.96
N PRO A 115 1.88 -18.52 0.04
CA PRO A 115 2.98 -18.31 0.98
C PRO A 115 4.36 -18.16 0.32
N SER A 116 4.57 -18.72 -0.87
CA SER A 116 5.81 -18.57 -1.64
C SER A 116 6.15 -17.11 -1.95
N ILE A 117 5.13 -16.26 -2.12
CA ILE A 117 5.29 -14.82 -2.35
C ILE A 117 6.01 -14.13 -1.19
N PHE A 118 5.85 -14.64 0.03
CA PHE A 118 6.35 -14.00 1.25
C PHE A 118 7.68 -14.56 1.77
N GLN A 119 8.23 -15.59 1.14
CA GLN A 119 9.42 -16.30 1.65
C GLN A 119 10.63 -15.38 1.87
N HIS A 120 10.79 -14.37 1.01
CA HIS A 120 11.91 -13.42 1.05
C HIS A 120 11.60 -12.12 1.79
N PHE A 121 10.41 -11.97 2.37
CA PHE A 121 9.96 -10.71 2.96
C PHE A 121 9.69 -10.82 4.45
N GLN A 122 10.05 -9.76 5.18
CA GLN A 122 9.55 -9.48 6.52
C GLN A 122 8.56 -8.33 6.41
N LEU A 123 7.29 -8.58 6.70
CA LEU A 123 6.22 -7.59 6.52
C LEU A 123 5.88 -6.90 7.85
N GLU A 124 5.78 -5.57 7.83
CA GLU A 124 5.29 -4.77 8.95
C GLU A 124 4.01 -4.02 8.58
N PHE A 125 3.02 -4.03 9.47
CA PHE A 125 1.69 -3.48 9.22
C PHE A 125 1.32 -2.44 10.28
N PRO A 126 1.91 -1.23 10.26
CA PRO A 126 1.49 -0.16 11.16
C PRO A 126 0.06 0.29 10.87
N ASP A 127 -0.56 0.87 11.89
CA ASP A 127 -1.84 1.56 11.78
C ASP A 127 -1.62 3.06 11.48
N GLY A 128 -2.58 3.66 10.77
CA GLY A 128 -2.68 5.11 10.63
C GLY A 128 -2.89 5.79 11.99
N ILE A 129 -2.42 7.03 12.11
CA ILE A 129 -2.45 7.77 13.38
C ILE A 129 -3.79 8.46 13.67
N PHE A 130 -4.70 8.50 12.69
CA PHE A 130 -6.02 9.10 12.85
C PHE A 130 -7.08 8.02 13.00
N PRO A 131 -7.87 8.00 14.09
CA PRO A 131 -9.05 7.15 14.17
C PRO A 131 -10.02 7.43 13.02
N ALA A 132 -10.70 6.39 12.53
CA ALA A 132 -11.70 6.54 11.48
C ALA A 132 -12.79 7.56 11.88
N GLY A 133 -12.99 8.59 11.06
CA GLY A 133 -13.97 9.65 11.28
C GLY A 133 -15.40 9.26 10.90
N GLY A 134 -15.62 8.01 10.49
CA GLY A 134 -16.94 7.51 10.10
C GLY A 134 -16.94 6.01 9.84
N LYS A 135 -18.00 5.52 9.21
CA LYS A 135 -18.23 4.10 8.97
C LYS A 135 -17.12 3.47 8.13
N SER A 136 -16.71 2.27 8.53
CA SER A 136 -15.81 1.40 7.77
C SER A 136 -16.61 0.40 6.94
N GLU A 137 -16.14 0.10 5.73
CA GLU A 137 -16.75 -0.92 4.86
C GLU A 137 -16.56 -2.35 5.38
N ILE A 138 -15.63 -2.55 6.32
CA ILE A 138 -15.31 -3.85 6.91
C ILE A 138 -15.98 -4.04 8.28
N GLU A 139 -16.81 -3.10 8.70
CA GLU A 139 -17.61 -3.23 9.92
C GLU A 139 -18.54 -4.45 9.82
N GLY A 140 -18.52 -5.30 10.85
CA GLY A 140 -19.23 -6.60 10.86
C GLY A 140 -18.48 -7.74 10.17
N ILE A 141 -17.40 -7.45 9.43
CA ILE A 141 -16.52 -8.46 8.80
C ILE A 141 -15.21 -8.61 9.60
N PHE A 142 -14.67 -7.49 10.11
CA PHE A 142 -13.44 -7.47 10.89
C PHE A 142 -13.55 -6.46 12.03
N PRO A 143 -13.09 -6.77 13.26
CA PRO A 143 -13.30 -5.90 14.41
C PRO A 143 -12.51 -4.59 14.35
N PRO A 144 -13.00 -3.51 15.00
CA PRO A 144 -12.25 -2.26 15.21
C PRO A 144 -11.04 -2.47 16.14
N PRO A 145 -10.11 -1.50 16.26
CA PRO A 145 -10.15 -0.12 15.74
C PRO A 145 -9.89 0.00 14.23
N TYR A 146 -10.41 1.09 13.65
CA TYR A 146 -10.17 1.49 12.26
C TYR A 146 -9.49 2.84 12.22
N PHE A 147 -8.63 3.01 11.22
CA PHE A 147 -7.75 4.17 11.09
C PHE A 147 -7.78 4.73 9.68
N GLU A 148 -7.39 5.98 9.58
CA GLU A 148 -7.17 6.72 8.36
C GLU A 148 -5.74 7.26 8.40
N TRP A 149 -5.09 7.28 7.24
CA TRP A 149 -3.78 7.91 7.13
C TRP A 149 -3.90 9.43 7.04
N PHE A 150 -4.91 9.90 6.31
CA PHE A 150 -5.28 11.31 6.17
C PHE A 150 -6.75 11.39 5.73
N GLN A 151 -7.39 12.55 5.90
CA GLN A 151 -8.76 12.79 5.42
C GLN A 151 -8.72 13.51 4.07
N PHE A 152 -9.80 13.38 3.28
CA PHE A 152 -9.91 14.03 1.97
C PHE A 152 -11.35 14.48 1.69
N ASN A 153 -11.52 15.48 0.82
CA ASN A 153 -12.83 15.87 0.29
C ASN A 153 -13.32 14.88 -0.79
N LYS A 154 -14.61 14.92 -1.14
CA LYS A 154 -15.22 13.98 -2.09
C LYS A 154 -14.57 13.99 -3.48
N GLU A 155 -14.00 15.13 -3.87
CA GLU A 155 -13.35 15.32 -5.17
C GLU A 155 -11.89 14.83 -5.18
N PHE A 156 -11.35 14.44 -4.01
CA PHE A 156 -9.96 14.04 -3.79
C PHE A 156 -8.95 15.11 -4.19
N THR A 157 -9.24 16.39 -3.94
CA THR A 157 -8.39 17.55 -4.29
C THR A 157 -7.80 18.24 -3.05
N GLU A 158 -8.38 18.02 -1.89
CA GLU A 158 -7.96 18.55 -0.61
C GLU A 158 -7.69 17.43 0.37
N TYR A 159 -6.59 17.54 1.12
CA TYR A 159 -6.12 16.51 2.04
C TYR A 159 -5.84 17.14 3.40
N GLN A 160 -6.51 16.64 4.43
CA GLN A 160 -6.29 17.11 5.80
C GLN A 160 -5.37 16.13 6.52
N ASN A 161 -4.44 16.67 7.30
CA ASN A 161 -3.46 15.92 8.10
C ASN A 161 -2.45 15.08 7.29
N LEU A 162 -2.33 15.33 5.98
CA LEU A 162 -1.40 14.59 5.11
C LEU A 162 0.07 14.80 5.51
N GLU A 163 0.47 16.04 5.83
CA GLU A 163 1.83 16.37 6.24
C GLU A 163 2.21 15.67 7.55
N GLN A 164 1.27 15.60 8.50
CA GLN A 164 1.45 14.90 9.77
C GLN A 164 1.60 13.39 9.54
N CYS A 165 0.81 12.82 8.63
CA CYS A 165 0.95 11.42 8.21
C CYS A 165 2.32 11.14 7.56
N ILE A 166 2.77 12.01 6.66
CA ILE A 166 4.07 11.86 5.99
C ILE A 166 5.19 11.92 7.02
N SER A 167 5.14 12.87 7.96
CA SER A 167 6.12 12.97 9.06
C SER A 167 6.15 11.70 9.89
N TYR A 168 4.98 11.21 10.32
CA TYR A 168 4.86 9.96 11.07
C TYR A 168 5.47 8.76 10.33
N LEU A 169 5.16 8.61 9.05
CA LEU A 169 5.70 7.51 8.25
C LEU A 169 7.21 7.64 8.03
N CYS A 170 7.73 8.86 7.87
CA CYS A 170 9.18 9.09 7.78
C CYS A 170 9.89 8.69 9.07
N ASP A 171 9.34 9.07 10.22
CA ASP A 171 9.88 8.71 11.54
C ASP A 171 9.80 7.19 11.75
N TYR A 172 8.67 6.57 11.39
CA TYR A 172 8.49 5.12 11.49
C TYR A 172 9.50 4.37 10.63
N ILE A 173 9.67 4.77 9.36
CA ILE A 173 10.63 4.17 8.42
C ILE A 173 12.06 4.32 8.93
N THR A 174 12.41 5.49 9.47
CA THR A 174 13.75 5.75 10.00
C THR A 174 14.03 4.92 11.25
N LYS A 175 13.06 4.81 12.16
CA LYS A 175 13.22 4.09 13.44
C LYS A 175 13.20 2.58 13.31
N ASN A 176 12.37 2.04 12.41
CA ASN A 176 12.15 0.60 12.28
C ASN A 176 12.79 0.00 11.02
N GLY A 177 13.41 0.83 10.17
CA GLY A 177 14.06 0.41 8.94
C GLY A 177 15.42 -0.27 9.14
N PRO A 178 16.18 -0.49 8.05
CA PRO A 178 15.86 -0.05 6.70
C PRO A 178 14.73 -0.88 6.06
N PHE A 179 13.77 -0.20 5.44
CA PHE A 179 12.75 -0.81 4.60
C PHE A 179 13.25 -0.93 3.17
N HIS A 180 12.99 -2.07 2.54
CA HIS A 180 13.39 -2.36 1.18
C HIS A 180 12.27 -2.11 0.18
N GLY A 181 11.02 -2.27 0.62
CA GLY A 181 9.85 -2.06 -0.22
C GLY A 181 8.68 -1.47 0.55
N LEU A 182 7.73 -0.91 -0.19
CA LEU A 182 6.43 -0.51 0.34
C LEU A 182 5.33 -1.33 -0.34
N LEU A 183 4.34 -1.76 0.43
CA LEU A 183 3.11 -2.35 -0.07
C LEU A 183 1.96 -1.47 0.39
N GLY A 184 1.02 -1.14 -0.49
CA GLY A 184 -0.12 -0.33 -0.13
C GLY A 184 -1.40 -0.82 -0.77
N PHE A 185 -2.52 -0.69 -0.04
CA PHE A 185 -3.87 -0.84 -0.60
C PHE A 185 -4.62 0.48 -0.54
N SER A 186 -5.28 0.87 -1.64
CA SER A 186 -6.15 2.06 -1.70
C SER A 186 -5.41 3.31 -1.22
N GLN A 187 -5.85 3.97 -0.15
CA GLN A 187 -5.16 5.10 0.48
C GLN A 187 -3.67 4.79 0.82
N GLY A 188 -3.35 3.58 1.27
CA GLY A 188 -1.98 3.17 1.52
C GLY A 188 -1.15 3.05 0.24
N ALA A 189 -1.75 2.66 -0.89
CA ALA A 189 -1.08 2.63 -2.20
C ALA A 189 -0.75 4.05 -2.70
N VAL A 190 -1.70 4.98 -2.51
CA VAL A 190 -1.52 6.41 -2.80
C VAL A 190 -0.32 6.97 -2.02
N LEU A 191 -0.19 6.64 -0.72
CA LEU A 191 0.94 7.04 0.11
C LEU A 191 2.25 6.37 -0.30
N ALA A 192 2.24 5.06 -0.56
CA ALA A 192 3.45 4.35 -0.98
C ALA A 192 4.05 4.97 -2.26
N ALA A 193 3.20 5.34 -3.23
CA ALA A 193 3.63 6.03 -4.44
C ALA A 193 4.18 7.44 -4.16
N LEU A 194 3.53 8.21 -3.27
CA LEU A 194 4.00 9.54 -2.90
C LEU A 194 5.35 9.48 -2.17
N LEU A 195 5.48 8.61 -1.16
CA LEU A 195 6.70 8.49 -0.36
C LEU A 195 7.90 8.09 -1.22
N THR A 196 7.72 7.12 -2.13
CA THR A 196 8.80 6.71 -3.03
C THR A 196 9.18 7.81 -4.02
N SER A 197 8.21 8.53 -4.58
CA SER A 197 8.52 9.66 -5.45
C SER A 197 9.25 10.79 -4.71
N TYR A 198 8.77 11.18 -3.52
CA TYR A 198 9.41 12.22 -2.72
C TYR A 198 10.81 11.82 -2.26
N GLN A 199 11.03 10.55 -1.91
CA GLN A 199 12.37 10.05 -1.58
C GLN A 199 13.30 10.12 -2.80
N ALA A 200 12.85 9.68 -3.98
CA ALA A 200 13.65 9.72 -5.21
C ALA A 200 14.08 11.16 -5.59
N GLN A 201 13.28 12.16 -5.20
CA GLN A 201 13.59 13.58 -5.37
C GLN A 201 14.38 14.20 -4.20
N GLY A 202 14.80 13.39 -3.21
CA GLY A 202 15.54 13.86 -2.03
C GLY A 202 14.73 14.77 -1.11
N LYS A 203 13.40 14.74 -1.15
CA LYS A 203 12.53 15.59 -0.32
C LYS A 203 12.33 15.06 1.09
N ILE A 204 12.27 13.73 1.22
CA ILE A 204 12.08 13.02 2.48
C ILE A 204 13.07 11.86 2.56
N LEU A 205 13.22 11.25 3.75
CA LEU A 205 13.98 10.00 3.94
C LEU A 205 15.42 10.04 3.39
N LYS A 206 16.11 11.18 3.53
CA LYS A 206 17.45 11.42 2.96
C LYS A 206 18.52 10.46 3.47
N GLU A 207 18.43 10.10 4.75
CA GLU A 207 19.38 9.19 5.41
C GLU A 207 18.98 7.72 5.27
N HIS A 208 17.79 7.44 4.75
CA HIS A 208 17.32 6.08 4.54
C HIS A 208 17.69 5.63 3.11
N PRO A 209 18.20 4.39 2.92
CA PRO A 209 18.50 3.87 1.59
C PRO A 209 17.29 3.96 0.63
N PRO A 210 17.49 4.10 -0.70
CA PRO A 210 16.36 4.14 -1.64
C PRO A 210 15.46 2.92 -1.50
N ILE A 211 14.14 3.15 -1.46
CA ILE A 211 13.16 2.07 -1.56
C ILE A 211 13.36 1.37 -2.91
N LYS A 212 13.53 0.04 -2.87
CA LYS A 212 13.88 -0.78 -4.04
C LYS A 212 12.67 -1.14 -4.89
N PHE A 213 11.50 -1.31 -4.26
CA PHE A 213 10.28 -1.68 -4.97
C PHE A 213 9.00 -1.22 -4.27
N VAL A 214 7.90 -1.14 -5.03
CA VAL A 214 6.56 -0.91 -4.50
C VAL A 214 5.54 -1.91 -5.03
N VAL A 215 4.61 -2.30 -4.16
CA VAL A 215 3.44 -3.14 -4.48
C VAL A 215 2.20 -2.30 -4.24
N LEU A 216 1.51 -1.90 -5.31
CA LEU A 216 0.40 -0.95 -5.25
C LEU A 216 -0.90 -1.64 -5.64
N ILE A 217 -1.87 -1.68 -4.73
CA ILE A 217 -3.16 -2.34 -4.94
C ILE A 217 -4.25 -1.27 -4.94
N SER A 218 -4.95 -1.10 -6.06
CA SER A 218 -6.01 -0.08 -6.22
C SER A 218 -5.57 1.34 -5.82
N GLY A 219 -4.35 1.74 -6.23
CA GLY A 219 -3.82 3.08 -5.96
C GLY A 219 -4.29 4.15 -6.95
N SER A 220 -4.04 5.41 -6.64
CA SER A 220 -4.23 6.53 -7.57
C SER A 220 -3.18 7.62 -7.36
N LYS A 221 -3.08 8.56 -8.28
CA LYS A 221 -2.33 9.80 -8.07
C LYS A 221 -3.04 10.70 -7.06
N PHE A 222 -2.28 11.48 -6.31
CA PHE A 222 -2.80 12.71 -5.71
C PHE A 222 -3.29 13.66 -6.83
N ARG A 223 -4.43 14.33 -6.64
CA ARG A 223 -5.00 15.25 -7.65
C ARG A 223 -4.69 16.72 -7.39
N ASN A 224 -4.23 17.05 -6.18
CA ASN A 224 -3.84 18.42 -5.86
C ASN A 224 -2.58 18.80 -6.66
N PRO A 225 -2.60 19.85 -7.50
CA PRO A 225 -1.45 20.24 -8.33
C PRO A 225 -0.15 20.46 -7.55
N SER A 226 -0.24 21.01 -6.33
CA SER A 226 0.93 21.22 -5.47
C SER A 226 1.65 19.93 -5.07
N ILE A 227 0.95 18.80 -5.14
CA ILE A 227 1.50 17.45 -4.90
C ILE A 227 1.78 16.76 -6.22
N SER A 228 0.81 16.73 -7.15
CA SER A 228 0.92 15.94 -8.39
C SER A 228 2.01 16.42 -9.32
N ASP A 229 2.16 17.75 -9.46
CA ASP A 229 3.14 18.37 -10.36
C ASP A 229 4.58 18.18 -9.87
N ILE A 230 4.72 17.75 -8.61
CA ILE A 230 5.98 17.39 -7.99
C ILE A 230 6.16 15.88 -8.02
N ALA A 231 5.23 15.13 -7.43
CA ALA A 231 5.32 13.68 -7.24
C ALA A 231 5.33 12.89 -8.54
N TYR A 232 4.74 13.42 -9.63
CA TYR A 232 4.63 12.70 -10.89
C TYR A 232 5.21 13.49 -12.06
N LYS A 233 6.11 14.46 -11.77
CA LYS A 233 6.80 15.28 -12.77
C LYS A 233 7.63 14.43 -13.73
N ASP A 234 8.44 13.55 -13.15
CA ASP A 234 9.34 12.64 -13.85
C ASP A 234 8.89 11.19 -13.63
N LEU A 235 9.27 10.30 -14.56
CA LEU A 235 8.92 8.89 -14.47
C LEU A 235 9.55 8.25 -13.23
N ILE A 236 8.73 7.62 -12.38
CA ILE A 236 9.19 6.99 -11.14
C ILE A 236 9.96 5.71 -11.49
N LYS A 237 11.28 5.72 -11.24
CA LYS A 237 12.19 4.62 -11.59
C LYS A 237 12.17 3.43 -10.64
N VAL A 238 11.50 3.57 -9.49
CA VAL A 238 11.36 2.48 -8.51
C VAL A 238 10.57 1.34 -9.15
N LYS A 239 11.11 0.12 -9.07
CA LYS A 239 10.45 -1.08 -9.58
C LYS A 239 9.06 -1.23 -8.96
N SER A 240 8.03 -1.41 -9.77
CA SER A 240 6.65 -1.44 -9.27
C SER A 240 5.84 -2.59 -9.85
N VAL A 241 4.89 -3.06 -9.04
CA VAL A 241 3.77 -3.90 -9.47
C VAL A 241 2.47 -3.24 -9.05
N HIS A 242 1.49 -3.24 -9.95
CA HIS A 242 0.19 -2.62 -9.78
C HIS A 242 -0.91 -3.66 -9.93
N PHE A 243 -1.74 -3.81 -8.91
CA PHE A 243 -2.94 -4.63 -8.95
C PHE A 243 -4.16 -3.76 -9.26
N ILE A 244 -4.85 -4.08 -10.36
CA ILE A 244 -5.95 -3.26 -10.89
C ILE A 244 -7.20 -4.13 -11.05
N GLY A 245 -8.28 -3.75 -10.35
CA GLY A 245 -9.56 -4.42 -10.41
C GLY A 245 -10.38 -3.97 -11.61
N GLU A 246 -10.91 -4.90 -12.40
CA GLU A 246 -11.71 -4.61 -13.59
C GLU A 246 -13.06 -3.96 -13.26
N LYS A 247 -13.56 -4.16 -12.03
CA LYS A 247 -14.80 -3.55 -11.52
C LYS A 247 -14.52 -2.46 -10.47
N ASP A 248 -13.25 -2.08 -10.30
CA ASP A 248 -12.86 -1.06 -9.33
C ASP A 248 -13.20 0.34 -9.89
N TRP A 249 -13.83 1.19 -9.07
CA TRP A 249 -14.08 2.57 -9.42
C TRP A 249 -12.77 3.38 -9.54
N LEU A 250 -11.67 2.88 -8.96
CA LEU A 250 -10.32 3.39 -9.15
C LEU A 250 -9.56 2.78 -10.33
N LYS A 251 -10.18 1.93 -11.17
CA LYS A 251 -9.49 1.29 -12.31
C LYS A 251 -8.69 2.29 -13.16
N LEU A 252 -9.35 3.32 -13.69
CA LEU A 252 -8.71 4.33 -14.53
C LEU A 252 -7.64 5.13 -13.73
N PRO A 253 -7.93 5.66 -12.53
CA PRO A 253 -6.89 6.26 -11.67
C PRO A 253 -5.68 5.36 -11.35
N SER A 254 -5.88 4.04 -11.22
CA SER A 254 -4.80 3.08 -11.00
C SER A 254 -3.96 2.89 -12.27
N GLU A 255 -4.58 2.85 -13.45
CA GLU A 255 -3.86 2.81 -14.72
C GLU A 255 -3.04 4.09 -14.95
N GLU A 256 -3.61 5.26 -14.62
CA GLU A 256 -2.90 6.54 -14.66
C GLU A 256 -1.71 6.59 -13.69
N LEU A 257 -1.86 6.02 -12.50
CA LEU A 257 -0.76 5.88 -11.54
C LEU A 257 0.31 4.94 -12.07
N ALA A 258 -0.07 3.77 -12.61
CA ALA A 258 0.87 2.83 -13.22
C ALA A 258 1.68 3.48 -14.34
N ALA A 259 1.06 4.29 -15.19
CA ALA A 259 1.73 5.03 -16.26
C ALA A 259 2.77 6.07 -15.76
N ALA A 260 2.77 6.42 -14.47
CA ALA A 260 3.81 7.27 -13.88
C ALA A 260 5.06 6.50 -13.42
N PHE A 261 5.05 5.16 -13.47
CA PHE A 261 6.20 4.33 -13.14
C PHE A 261 6.90 3.82 -14.40
N ASP A 262 8.21 3.60 -14.30
CA ASP A 262 9.02 3.01 -15.35
C ASP A 262 8.84 1.50 -15.40
N ASN A 263 8.40 0.98 -16.54
CA ASN A 263 8.16 -0.46 -16.80
C ASN A 263 7.43 -1.21 -15.66
N PRO A 264 6.23 -0.74 -15.23
CA PRO A 264 5.49 -1.41 -14.16
C PRO A 264 5.00 -2.79 -14.60
N LEU A 265 5.00 -3.77 -13.68
CA LEU A 265 4.17 -4.96 -13.85
C LEU A 265 2.73 -4.61 -13.52
N ILE A 266 1.78 -4.93 -14.40
CA ILE A 266 0.35 -4.71 -14.16
C ILE A 266 -0.35 -6.06 -14.07
N LEU A 267 -0.95 -6.36 -12.92
CA LEU A 267 -1.72 -7.57 -12.66
C LEU A 267 -3.21 -7.21 -12.52
N ARG A 268 -4.01 -7.64 -13.48
CA ARG A 268 -5.45 -7.37 -13.52
C ARG A 268 -6.25 -8.47 -12.81
N HIS A 269 -7.35 -8.11 -12.17
CA HIS A 269 -8.24 -9.07 -11.52
C HIS A 269 -9.72 -8.70 -11.69
N PRO A 270 -10.67 -9.65 -11.66
CA PRO A 270 -12.07 -9.41 -12.03
C PRO A 270 -12.92 -8.71 -10.95
N GLN A 271 -12.32 -8.37 -9.81
CA GLN A 271 -13.02 -7.88 -8.61
C GLN A 271 -13.08 -6.34 -8.60
N GLY A 272 -13.88 -5.79 -7.69
CA GLY A 272 -13.93 -4.36 -7.41
C GLY A 272 -12.79 -3.89 -6.51
N HIS A 273 -13.08 -2.89 -5.69
CA HIS A 273 -12.12 -2.25 -4.78
C HIS A 273 -11.72 -3.17 -3.62
N THR A 274 -10.74 -4.06 -3.83
CA THR A 274 -10.31 -5.05 -2.84
C THR A 274 -8.90 -5.54 -3.09
N VAL A 275 -8.25 -6.08 -2.05
CA VAL A 275 -7.02 -6.86 -2.21
C VAL A 275 -7.37 -8.18 -2.92
N PRO A 276 -6.81 -8.44 -4.13
CA PRO A 276 -7.21 -9.59 -4.91
C PRO A 276 -6.77 -10.89 -4.25
N ARG A 277 -7.46 -11.98 -4.58
CA ARG A 277 -6.84 -13.31 -4.51
C ARG A 277 -6.01 -13.49 -5.78
N LEU A 278 -4.84 -14.12 -5.65
CA LEU A 278 -3.99 -14.40 -6.79
C LEU A 278 -4.34 -15.78 -7.33
N ASP A 279 -4.59 -15.87 -8.64
CA ASP A 279 -4.61 -17.15 -9.34
C ASP A 279 -3.18 -17.61 -9.66
N GLU A 280 -3.03 -18.83 -10.18
CA GLU A 280 -1.72 -19.41 -10.48
C GLU A 280 -0.90 -18.55 -11.45
N ALA A 281 -1.56 -17.90 -12.42
CA ALA A 281 -0.90 -17.03 -13.39
C ALA A 281 -0.37 -15.75 -12.76
N ALA A 282 -1.15 -15.13 -11.85
CA ALA A 282 -0.74 -13.95 -11.10
C ALA A 282 0.38 -14.29 -10.10
N VAL A 283 0.30 -15.43 -9.42
CA VAL A 283 1.37 -15.92 -8.54
C VAL A 283 2.67 -16.08 -9.34
N LYS A 284 2.63 -16.78 -10.48
CA LYS A 284 3.81 -16.98 -11.34
C LYS A 284 4.44 -15.66 -11.79
N GLN A 285 3.63 -14.73 -12.30
CA GLN A 285 4.12 -13.41 -12.73
C GLN A 285 4.72 -12.61 -11.57
N LEU A 286 4.06 -12.62 -10.41
CA LEU A 286 4.56 -11.93 -9.22
C LEU A 286 5.86 -12.56 -8.72
N SER A 287 5.99 -13.88 -8.72
CA SER A 287 7.23 -14.58 -8.34
C SER A 287 8.39 -14.26 -9.29
N GLU A 288 8.15 -14.27 -10.60
CA GLU A 288 9.15 -13.87 -11.60
C GLU A 288 9.56 -12.39 -11.43
N TRP A 289 8.59 -11.53 -11.10
CA TRP A 289 8.87 -10.13 -10.78
C TRP A 289 9.65 -9.99 -9.47
N ILE A 290 9.36 -10.74 -8.42
CA ILE A 290 10.13 -10.71 -7.16
C ILE A 290 11.59 -11.15 -7.41
N ALA A 291 11.78 -12.20 -8.21
CA ALA A 291 13.09 -12.79 -8.48
C ALA A 291 13.98 -11.94 -9.41
N SER A 292 13.40 -11.05 -10.22
CA SER A 292 14.19 -10.14 -11.05
C SER A 292 14.86 -9.05 -10.23
N GLU A 293 16.09 -8.68 -10.56
CA GLU A 293 16.76 -7.53 -9.93
C GLU A 293 16.01 -6.22 -10.25
N PRO A 294 15.96 -5.25 -9.32
CA PRO A 294 15.55 -3.89 -9.66
C PRO A 294 16.52 -3.29 -10.69
N PRO A 295 16.05 -2.45 -11.62
CA PRO A 295 16.93 -1.80 -12.58
C PRO A 295 18.00 -0.99 -11.82
N MET A 296 19.27 -1.36 -11.99
CA MET A 296 20.40 -0.62 -11.44
C MET A 296 20.48 0.75 -12.12
N THR A 297 20.15 1.84 -11.41
CA THR A 297 20.57 3.18 -11.84
C THR A 297 22.04 3.34 -11.48
N ASN A 298 22.93 3.09 -12.44
CA ASN A 298 24.34 3.47 -12.33
C ASN A 298 24.45 5.01 -12.41
N PRO A 299 24.95 5.72 -11.38
CA PRO A 299 25.38 7.10 -11.55
C PRO A 299 26.79 7.08 -12.16
N LYS A 300 26.89 6.87 -13.48
CA LYS A 300 28.15 7.08 -14.19
C LYS A 300 27.93 7.93 -15.44
N ASN A 301 28.53 9.11 -15.39
CA ASN A 301 28.88 10.04 -16.46
C ASN A 301 27.73 10.64 -17.27
N VAL A 302 27.19 11.75 -16.75
CA VAL A 302 26.81 12.88 -17.62
C VAL A 302 28.10 13.69 -17.84
N ASP A 303 28.97 13.18 -18.71
CA ASP A 303 30.04 14.01 -19.27
C ASP A 303 29.52 14.65 -20.56
N CYS A 304 29.65 15.97 -20.58
CA CYS A 304 29.27 16.87 -21.64
C CYS A 304 29.83 16.44 -23.01
N GLU A 305 28.98 16.19 -23.99
CA GLU A 305 29.35 16.35 -25.40
C GLU A 305 28.99 17.76 -25.86
N VAL A 306 29.92 18.68 -25.61
CA VAL A 306 30.03 19.94 -26.35
C VAL A 306 31.06 19.72 -27.46
N ASN A 307 30.64 20.01 -28.69
CA ASN A 307 31.40 20.20 -29.93
C ASN A 307 31.58 19.00 -30.88
N ASN A 308 30.91 19.08 -32.03
CA ASN A 308 31.61 19.10 -33.33
C ASN A 308 30.67 19.57 -34.45
N ILE A 309 30.54 20.89 -34.64
CA ILE A 309 30.18 21.44 -35.96
C ILE A 309 31.46 21.95 -36.58
N LYS A 310 31.90 21.24 -37.62
CA LYS A 310 33.08 21.54 -38.41
C LYS A 310 32.92 22.88 -39.11
N GLN A 311 33.96 23.71 -39.01
CA GLN A 311 34.25 24.79 -39.94
C GLN A 311 34.46 24.20 -41.34
N GLU A 312 33.70 24.68 -42.32
CA GLU A 312 34.18 24.77 -43.70
C GLU A 312 34.09 26.24 -44.13
N ALA A 313 35.27 26.81 -44.37
CA ALA A 313 35.46 28.11 -44.96
C ALA A 313 35.24 28.03 -46.47
N ILE A 314 34.44 28.93 -47.01
CA ILE A 314 34.40 29.23 -48.45
C ILE A 314 34.84 30.68 -48.59
N VAL A 315 35.89 30.90 -49.37
CA VAL A 315 36.44 32.21 -49.71
C VAL A 315 36.19 32.45 -51.21
N ASP A 316 35.36 33.45 -51.51
CA ASP A 316 35.30 34.38 -52.67
C ASP A 316 35.31 33.86 -54.14
N PRO A 317 34.85 34.63 -55.17
CA PRO A 317 34.83 36.11 -55.25
C PRO A 317 33.65 36.81 -55.99
N GLU A 318 33.69 38.16 -55.93
CA GLU A 318 33.18 39.15 -56.90
C GLU A 318 31.65 39.31 -57.12
N CYS A 319 31.10 40.47 -56.74
CA CYS A 319 30.67 41.47 -57.73
C CYS A 319 30.36 42.84 -57.11
N ILE A 320 30.82 43.84 -57.84
CA ILE A 320 30.75 45.29 -57.64
C ILE A 320 29.33 45.78 -57.98
N GLU A 321 28.76 46.71 -57.20
CA GLU A 321 28.35 48.05 -57.68
C GLU A 321 27.53 48.83 -56.65
N ALA A 322 27.69 50.14 -56.77
CA ALA A 322 27.23 51.18 -55.89
C ALA A 322 25.79 51.64 -56.21
N SER A 323 25.27 52.45 -55.28
CA SER A 323 24.61 53.74 -55.56
C SER A 323 23.16 53.87 -55.11
N SER A 324 23.00 54.73 -54.09
CA SER A 324 21.89 55.69 -53.92
C SER A 324 20.49 55.11 -53.62
N ALA A 325 19.57 55.75 -52.92
CA ALA A 325 19.43 57.14 -52.51
C ALA A 325 18.38 57.21 -51.37
N ALA A 326 18.44 58.33 -50.65
CA ALA A 326 17.37 58.97 -49.87
C ALA A 326 16.86 58.26 -48.60
#